data_AF-A0A1F3WWK6-F1
#
_entry.id   AF-A0A1F3WWK6-F1
#
_cell.length_a   1.000
_cell.length_b   1.000
_cell.length_c   1.000
_cell.angle_alpha   90.00
_cell.angle_beta   90.00
_cell.angle_gamma   90.00
#
_symmetry.space_group_name_H-M   'P 1'
#
loop_
_entity.id
_entity.type
_entity.pdbx_description
1 polymer ?
#
loop_
_entity_poly.entity_id
_entity_poly.type
_entity_poly.pdbx_seq_one_letter_code
_entity_poly.pdbx_strand_id
1 'polypeptide(L)'
;MKNPLEITASAGLLVVILIAFNWQPIQSSSMYQHAFHADEWSRKQQEWAALTIRLAELDKEACRILIEAREKTLALDVERDVLFGLDRTKSRKRIEHELEIDRMLCIEHGISPYTQRED
;
A
#
# COMPACT_ATOMS: atom_id res chain seq x y z
N MET A 1 -28.87 9.75 70.04
CA MET A 1 -27.83 8.96 69.37
C MET A 1 -28.35 8.59 67.99
N LYS A 2 -27.75 9.10 66.91
CA LYS A 2 -28.18 8.75 65.54
C LYS A 2 -27.73 7.32 65.24
N ASN A 3 -28.65 6.48 64.76
CA ASN A 3 -28.37 5.08 64.48
C ASN A 3 -27.27 4.99 63.40
N PRO A 4 -26.24 4.15 63.58
CA PRO A 4 -25.15 3.98 62.61
C PRO A 4 -25.65 3.51 61.23
N LEU A 5 -26.88 3.00 61.14
CA LEU A 5 -27.55 2.60 59.91
C LEU A 5 -28.00 3.77 59.02
N GLU A 6 -28.34 4.94 59.60
CA GLU A 6 -28.78 6.11 58.81
C GLU A 6 -27.60 6.84 58.15
N ILE A 7 -26.41 6.75 58.77
CA ILE A 7 -25.18 7.38 58.27
C ILE A 7 -24.63 6.60 57.07
N THR A 8 -24.70 5.27 57.09
CA THR A 8 -24.24 4.43 55.97
C THR A 8 -25.19 4.51 54.77
N ALA A 9 -26.50 4.61 54.99
CA ALA A 9 -27.47 4.77 53.91
C ALA A 9 -27.33 6.12 53.18
N SER A 10 -27.09 7.20 53.93
CA SER A 10 -26.89 8.54 53.37
C SER A 10 -25.54 8.70 52.63
N ALA A 11 -24.49 8.05 53.11
CA ALA A 11 -23.19 8.01 52.42
C ALA A 11 -23.27 7.20 51.10
N GLY A 12 -24.00 6.08 51.10
CA GLY A 12 -24.21 5.27 49.90
C GLY A 12 -24.96 6.02 48.80
N LEU A 13 -25.99 6.79 49.17
CA LEU A 13 -26.74 7.62 48.21
C LEU A 13 -25.86 8.71 47.58
N LEU A 14 -24.98 9.33 48.36
CA LEU A 14 -24.09 10.39 47.89
C LEU A 14 -23.02 9.86 46.91
N VAL A 15 -22.51 8.66 47.16
CA VAL A 15 -21.58 7.96 46.23
C VAL A 15 -22.27 7.61 44.92
N VAL A 16 -23.51 7.11 44.96
CA VAL A 16 -24.27 6.78 43.74
C VAL A 16 -24.58 8.04 42.92
N ILE A 17 -24.91 9.16 43.57
CA ILE A 17 -25.11 10.44 42.88
C ILE A 17 -23.80 10.91 42.22
N LEU A 18 -22.66 10.87 42.92
CA LEU A 18 -21.37 11.28 42.36
C LEU A 18 -20.93 10.40 41.20
N ILE A 19 -21.19 9.09 41.25
CA ILE A 19 -20.93 8.17 40.13
C ILE A 19 -21.86 8.51 38.96
N ALA A 20 -23.16 8.74 39.20
CA ALA A 20 -24.10 9.07 38.14
C ALA A 20 -23.78 10.40 37.43
N PHE A 21 -23.31 11.42 38.16
CA PHE A 21 -22.90 12.70 37.57
C PHE A 21 -21.57 12.61 36.81
N ASN A 22 -20.61 11.80 37.28
CA ASN A 22 -19.35 11.58 36.55
C ASN A 22 -19.49 10.60 35.37
N TRP A 23 -20.60 9.85 35.29
CA TRP A 23 -20.88 8.91 34.20
C TRP A 23 -21.81 9.48 33.13
N GLN A 24 -22.10 10.79 33.14
CA GLN A 24 -22.69 11.41 31.97
C GLN A 24 -21.71 11.26 30.80
N PRO A 25 -22.10 10.63 29.69
CA PRO A 25 -21.19 10.47 28.56
C PRO A 25 -20.84 11.86 28.04
N ILE A 26 -19.54 12.15 28.01
CA ILE A 26 -18.98 13.31 27.31
C ILE A 26 -19.25 13.08 25.82
N GLN A 27 -20.47 13.37 25.36
CA GLN A 27 -20.84 13.31 23.94
C GLN A 27 -20.35 14.53 23.16
N SER A 28 -19.65 15.49 23.80
CA SER A 28 -19.15 16.69 23.14
C SER A 28 -17.75 16.56 22.55
N SER A 29 -17.00 15.48 22.82
CA SER A 29 -15.66 15.27 22.24
C SER A 29 -15.66 14.55 20.89
N SER A 30 -16.68 13.75 20.58
CA SER A 30 -16.69 12.94 19.34
C SER A 30 -17.02 13.76 18.08
N MET A 31 -17.87 14.79 18.16
CA MET A 31 -18.17 15.65 17.00
C MET A 31 -17.02 16.60 16.64
N TYR A 32 -16.29 17.14 17.63
CA TYR A 32 -15.13 18.00 17.37
C TYR A 32 -13.92 17.21 16.86
N GLN A 33 -13.71 15.98 17.35
CA GLN A 33 -12.63 15.11 16.85
C GLN A 33 -12.91 14.60 15.42
N HIS A 34 -14.16 14.29 15.06
CA HIS A 34 -14.47 13.89 13.68
C HIS A 34 -14.36 15.03 12.66
N ALA A 35 -14.69 16.27 13.03
CA ALA A 35 -14.59 17.41 12.12
C ALA A 35 -13.14 17.90 11.93
N PHE A 36 -12.34 18.00 13.00
CA PHE A 36 -10.93 18.46 12.89
C PHE A 36 -10.01 17.44 12.21
N HIS A 37 -10.30 16.14 12.32
CA HIS A 37 -9.54 15.11 11.60
C HIS A 37 -10.08 14.80 10.21
N ALA A 38 -11.24 15.33 9.78
CA ALA A 38 -11.75 15.12 8.43
C ALA A 38 -10.86 15.76 7.36
N ASP A 39 -10.36 16.96 7.62
CA ASP A 39 -9.42 17.65 6.72
C ASP A 39 -8.04 17.00 6.73
N GLU A 40 -7.53 16.57 7.88
CA GLU A 40 -6.26 15.82 7.96
C GLU A 40 -6.38 14.44 7.32
N TRP A 41 -7.53 13.78 7.44
CA TRP A 41 -7.82 12.48 6.84
C TRP A 41 -7.94 12.59 5.32
N SER A 42 -8.67 13.60 4.82
CA SER A 42 -8.80 13.84 3.39
C SER A 42 -7.46 14.25 2.76
N ARG A 43 -6.66 15.09 3.44
CA ARG A 43 -5.29 15.42 3.01
C ARG A 43 -4.40 14.17 2.97
N LYS A 44 -4.43 13.33 4.02
CA LYS A 44 -3.70 12.05 3.99
C LYS A 44 -4.18 11.15 2.87
N GLN A 45 -5.48 11.06 2.60
CA GLN A 45 -5.97 10.27 1.47
C GLN A 45 -5.48 10.81 0.11
N GLN A 46 -5.41 12.12 -0.05
CA GLN A 46 -4.83 12.73 -1.26
C GLN A 46 -3.33 12.45 -1.38
N GLU A 47 -2.57 12.52 -0.28
CA GLU A 47 -1.16 12.16 -0.24
C GLU A 47 -0.93 10.67 -0.59
N TRP A 48 -1.75 9.77 -0.04
CA TRP A 48 -1.73 8.35 -0.38
C TRP A 48 -2.10 8.11 -1.84
N ALA A 49 -3.11 8.80 -2.37
CA ALA A 49 -3.49 8.71 -3.78
C ALA A 49 -2.38 9.24 -4.71
N ALA A 50 -1.72 10.34 -4.35
CA ALA A 50 -0.57 10.85 -5.10
C ALA A 50 0.62 9.88 -5.05
N LEU A 51 0.85 9.23 -3.90
CA LEU A 51 1.90 8.22 -3.73
C LEU A 51 1.60 6.97 -4.57
N THR A 52 0.36 6.47 -4.57
CA THR A 52 -0.01 5.28 -5.36
C THR A 52 0.07 5.54 -6.86
N ILE A 53 -0.30 6.74 -7.32
CA ILE A 53 -0.11 7.15 -8.71
C ILE A 53 1.38 7.15 -9.08
N ARG A 54 2.23 7.77 -8.24
CA ARG A 54 3.69 7.79 -8.47
C ARG A 54 4.32 6.39 -8.46
N LEU A 55 3.85 5.51 -7.58
CA LEU A 55 4.31 4.11 -7.55
C LEU A 55 3.89 3.36 -8.82
N ALA A 56 2.64 3.53 -9.27
CA ALA A 56 2.17 2.93 -10.52
C ALA A 56 2.92 3.45 -11.76
N GLU A 57 3.32 4.72 -11.76
CA GLU A 57 4.20 5.31 -12.79
C GLU A 57 5.62 4.73 -12.74
N LEU A 58 6.17 4.54 -11.55
CA LEU A 58 7.49 3.94 -11.36
C LEU A 58 7.51 2.47 -11.81
N ASP A 59 6.45 1.71 -11.52
CA ASP A 59 6.29 0.32 -11.95
C ASP A 59 6.20 0.22 -13.48
N LYS A 60 5.48 1.15 -14.13
CA LYS A 60 5.41 1.28 -15.60
C LYS A 60 6.79 1.51 -16.22
N GLU A 61 7.52 2.48 -15.70
CA GLU A 61 8.84 2.85 -16.18
C GLU A 61 9.86 1.73 -15.97
N ALA A 62 9.82 1.07 -14.80
CA ALA A 62 10.68 -0.06 -14.48
C ALA A 62 10.48 -1.24 -15.45
N CYS A 63 9.22 -1.57 -15.76
CA CYS A 63 8.89 -2.62 -16.73
C CYS A 63 9.43 -2.27 -18.12
N ARG A 64 9.23 -1.03 -18.58
CA ARG A 64 9.77 -0.57 -19.87
C ARG A 64 11.29 -0.69 -19.95
N ILE A 65 11.99 -0.17 -18.95
CA ILE A 65 13.46 -0.20 -18.89
C ILE A 65 13.96 -1.65 -18.88
N LEU A 66 13.30 -2.53 -18.14
CA LEU A 66 13.69 -3.94 -18.03
C LEU A 66 13.56 -4.66 -19.38
N ILE A 67 12.42 -4.51 -20.07
CA ILE A 67 12.21 -5.12 -21.40
C ILE A 67 13.22 -4.57 -22.41
N GLU A 68 13.39 -3.25 -22.46
CA GLU A 68 14.33 -2.61 -23.39
C GLU A 68 15.78 -3.07 -23.13
N ALA A 69 16.18 -3.17 -21.86
CA ALA A 69 17.49 -3.68 -21.49
C ALA A 69 17.67 -5.13 -21.93
N ARG A 70 16.69 -6.00 -21.66
CA ARG A 70 16.72 -7.42 -22.06
C ARG A 70 16.80 -7.62 -23.56
N GLU A 71 16.04 -6.84 -24.33
CA GLU A 71 16.10 -6.88 -25.80
C GLU A 71 17.48 -6.51 -26.33
N LYS A 72 18.13 -5.51 -25.74
CA LYS A 72 19.48 -5.08 -26.11
C LYS A 72 20.55 -6.09 -25.68
N THR A 73 20.36 -6.80 -24.57
CA THR A 73 21.35 -7.78 -24.07
C THR A 73 21.15 -9.19 -24.61
N LEU A 74 20.05 -9.50 -25.29
CA LEU A 74 19.71 -10.85 -25.74
C LEU A 74 20.87 -11.55 -26.48
N ALA A 75 21.51 -10.85 -27.41
CA ALA A 75 22.65 -11.41 -28.14
C ALA A 75 23.84 -11.71 -27.21
N LEU A 76 24.14 -10.83 -26.26
CA LEU A 76 25.22 -11.02 -25.27
C LEU A 76 24.90 -12.17 -24.32
N ASP A 77 23.64 -12.32 -23.90
CA ASP A 77 23.21 -13.43 -23.05
C ASP A 77 23.34 -14.78 -23.77
N VAL A 78 23.05 -14.83 -25.07
CA VAL A 78 23.27 -16.02 -25.90
C VAL A 78 24.76 -16.34 -26.04
N GLU A 79 25.60 -15.34 -26.32
CA GLU A 79 27.05 -15.56 -26.42
C GLU A 79 27.65 -16.02 -25.08
N ARG A 80 27.21 -15.43 -23.96
CA ARG A 80 27.61 -15.86 -22.62
C ARG A 80 27.30 -17.34 -22.39
N ASP A 81 26.10 -17.77 -22.73
CA ASP A 81 25.68 -19.16 -22.60
C ASP A 81 26.55 -20.11 -23.43
N VAL A 82 26.87 -19.72 -24.67
CA VAL A 82 27.75 -20.49 -25.55
C VAL A 82 29.16 -20.58 -24.97
N LEU A 83 29.68 -19.50 -24.36
CA LEU A 83 30.97 -19.51 -23.66
C LEU A 83 30.99 -20.51 -22.48
N PHE A 84 29.84 -20.75 -21.84
CA PHE A 84 29.68 -21.78 -20.81
C PHE A 84 29.40 -23.19 -21.37
N GLY A 85 29.48 -23.37 -22.69
CA GLY A 85 29.32 -24.67 -23.35
C GLY A 85 27.88 -25.08 -23.62
N LEU A 86 26.92 -24.15 -23.54
CA LEU A 86 25.52 -24.40 -23.87
C LEU A 86 25.28 -24.32 -25.39
N ASP A 87 24.28 -25.07 -25.86
CA ASP A 87 23.86 -25.01 -27.26
C ASP A 87 23.23 -23.65 -27.58
N ARG A 88 23.76 -22.97 -28.61
CA ARG A 88 23.32 -21.64 -29.02
C ARG A 88 21.83 -21.56 -29.31
N THR A 89 21.28 -22.57 -29.99
CA THR A 89 19.87 -22.58 -30.41
C THR A 89 18.95 -22.76 -29.21
N LYS A 90 19.29 -23.67 -28.29
CA LYS A 90 18.56 -23.87 -27.03
C LYS A 90 18.64 -22.64 -26.13
N SER A 91 19.80 -22.04 -25.98
CA SER A 91 19.99 -20.82 -25.19
C SER A 91 19.18 -19.65 -25.74
N ARG A 92 19.23 -19.44 -27.06
CA ARG A 92 18.42 -18.41 -27.71
C ARG A 92 16.93 -18.60 -27.45
N LYS A 93 16.40 -19.82 -27.66
CA LYS A 93 14.98 -20.12 -27.40
C LYS A 93 14.59 -19.88 -25.95
N ARG A 94 15.46 -20.24 -25.00
CA ARG A 94 15.20 -20.04 -23.57
C ARG A 94 15.16 -18.56 -23.22
N ILE A 95 16.15 -17.78 -23.66
CA ILE A 95 16.23 -16.34 -23.37
C ILE A 95 15.10 -15.57 -24.06
N GLU A 96 14.75 -15.92 -25.30
CA GLU A 96 13.58 -15.35 -25.98
C GLU A 96 12.27 -15.68 -25.25
N HIS A 97 12.15 -16.89 -24.68
CA HIS A 97 10.99 -17.27 -23.89
C HIS A 97 10.93 -16.54 -22.54
N GLU A 98 12.05 -16.35 -21.85
CA GLU A 98 12.14 -15.54 -20.63
C GLU A 98 11.71 -14.09 -20.89
N LEU A 99 12.18 -13.49 -21.99
CA LEU A 99 11.75 -12.15 -22.42
C LEU A 99 10.25 -12.09 -22.68
N GLU A 100 9.65 -13.13 -23.28
CA GLU A 100 8.20 -13.17 -23.51
C GLU A 100 7.41 -13.25 -22.20
N ILE A 101 7.91 -13.98 -21.20
CA ILE A 101 7.33 -14.00 -19.84
C ILE A 101 7.40 -12.61 -19.21
N ASP A 102 8.55 -11.93 -19.29
CA ASP A 102 8.71 -10.57 -18.76
C ASP A 102 7.70 -9.61 -19.43
N ARG A 103 7.48 -9.73 -20.74
CA ARG A 103 6.46 -8.93 -21.46
C ARG A 103 5.05 -9.21 -20.97
N MET A 104 4.68 -10.48 -20.79
CA MET A 104 3.35 -10.86 -20.28
C MET A 104 3.10 -10.28 -18.89
N LEU A 105 4.10 -10.36 -17.99
CA LEU A 105 4.00 -9.78 -16.65
C LEU A 105 3.77 -8.26 -16.70
N CYS A 106 4.49 -7.54 -17.55
CA CYS A 106 4.26 -6.10 -17.74
C CYS A 106 2.84 -5.80 -18.27
N ILE A 107 2.32 -6.61 -19.22
CA ILE A 107 0.95 -6.47 -19.74
C ILE A 107 -0.10 -6.71 -18.65
N GLU A 108 0.08 -7.73 -17.79
CA GLU A 108 -0.84 -8.02 -16.68
C GLU A 108 -0.96 -6.84 -15.70
N HIS A 109 0.11 -6.06 -15.55
CA HIS A 109 0.12 -4.84 -14.76
C HIS A 109 -0.35 -3.59 -15.53
N GLY A 110 -0.91 -3.74 -16.73
CA GLY A 110 -1.44 -2.66 -17.56
C GLY A 110 -0.37 -1.77 -18.20
N ILE A 111 0.84 -2.31 -18.37
CA ILE A 111 2.02 -1.60 -18.89
C ILE A 111 2.26 -2.09 -20.32
N SER A 112 2.28 -1.18 -21.30
CA SER A 112 2.64 -1.54 -22.67
C SER A 112 4.12 -1.97 -22.70
N PRO A 113 4.45 -3.22 -23.08
CA PRO A 113 5.84 -3.66 -23.17
C PRO A 113 6.54 -3.11 -24.40
N TYR A 114 5.78 -2.53 -25.33
CA TYR A 114 6.29 -1.89 -26.53
C TYR A 114 6.38 -0.40 -26.31
N THR A 115 7.58 0.14 -26.41
CA THR A 115 7.78 1.56 -26.70
C THR A 115 7.16 1.81 -28.07
N GLN A 116 6.17 2.69 -28.15
CA GLN A 116 5.77 3.21 -29.46
C GLN A 116 7.05 3.79 -30.09
N ARG A 117 7.53 3.15 -31.15
CA ARG A 117 8.48 3.79 -32.06
C ARG A 117 7.65 4.88 -32.72
N GLU A 118 7.77 6.10 -32.23
CA GLU A 118 7.24 7.26 -32.94
C GLU A 118 8.02 7.31 -34.27
N ASP A 119 7.35 6.92 -35.35
CA ASP A 119 7.80 7.10 -36.73
C ASP A 119 7.64 8.57 -37.17
#